data_AF-A0A183CA21-F1
#
_entry.id   AF-A0A183CA21-F1
#
_cell.length_a   1.000
_cell.length_b   1.000
_cell.length_c   1.000
_cell.angle_alpha   90.00
_cell.angle_beta   90.00
_cell.angle_gamma   90.00
#
_symmetry.space_group_name_H-M   'P 1'
#
loop_
_entity.id
_entity.type
_entity.pdbx_description
1 polymer ?
#
loop_
_entity_poly.entity_id
_entity_poly.type
_entity_poly.pdbx_seq_one_letter_code
_entity_poly.pdbx_strand_id
1 'polypeptide(L)'
;MQLLGEEEAKRAETRTQLKDDNFLREMHSRLVPGIENSEGRFEVHKFTCAALELPDFSDFERLRSLIDALIAELDPRDFLGCTTALEMLAETAATAPKCVPFFGQIGLLHTVYELFKHTKAEPDMGIIHIGSYFKPKKCSKKCTADADSLTKFPEFTADVFDSVYRFDAFDVTRRQLAFETLAVIGSSSGAKQILSQNESLFSMQRAMSHLAVAVATASEPSLKARHLEAVQMIFDQITVPGSEQKQNSSAAAPDWEEQLLHRWFRWLGEPFPKLLLQCVRDPISEVQMGALRVLMALLHHQWAYPHFCAVNGFIDLLVDRSVANFDADALQLKHALVCRVVDAASPSVNAGQMELLRDYRVKGPFWLTPRMEVATEGAG
;
A
#
# COMPACT_ATOMS: atom_id res chain seq x y z
N MET A 1 20.32 -15.04 -3.44
CA MET A 1 21.49 -15.40 -2.62
C MET A 1 22.60 -14.35 -2.70
N GLN A 2 23.01 -13.89 -3.89
CA GLN A 2 23.99 -12.79 -4.03
C GLN A 2 23.54 -11.45 -3.40
N LEU A 3 22.29 -11.03 -3.63
CA LEU A 3 21.76 -9.77 -3.07
C LEU A 3 21.71 -9.74 -1.53
N LEU A 4 21.45 -10.88 -0.90
CA LEU A 4 21.46 -11.00 0.57
C LEU A 4 22.86 -10.85 1.14
N GLY A 5 23.89 -11.38 0.46
CA GLY A 5 25.29 -11.22 0.86
C GLY A 5 25.81 -9.79 0.72
N GLU A 6 25.36 -9.06 -0.30
CA GLU A 6 25.71 -7.64 -0.50
C GLU A 6 25.09 -6.73 0.55
N GLU A 7 23.83 -6.98 0.93
CA GLU A 7 23.15 -6.19 1.95
C GLU A 7 23.78 -6.40 3.34
N GLU A 8 24.14 -7.64 3.66
CA GLU A 8 24.82 -7.97 4.93
C GLU A 8 26.23 -7.38 5.00
N ALA A 9 26.96 -7.36 3.88
CA ALA A 9 28.26 -6.68 3.79
C ALA A 9 28.14 -5.16 4.04
N LYS A 10 27.16 -4.49 3.43
CA LYS A 10 26.89 -3.05 3.67
C LYS A 10 26.53 -2.76 5.12
N ARG A 11 25.73 -3.63 5.75
CA ARG A 11 25.40 -3.50 7.18
C ARG A 11 26.64 -3.69 8.06
N ALA A 12 27.52 -4.62 7.74
CA ALA A 12 28.77 -4.82 8.47
C ALA A 12 29.74 -3.63 8.33
N GLU A 13 29.82 -3.03 7.16
CA GLU A 13 30.58 -1.80 6.91
C GLU A 13 30.04 -0.64 7.75
N THR A 14 28.72 -0.41 7.71
CA THR A 14 28.03 0.64 8.47
C THR A 14 28.31 0.50 9.98
N ARG A 15 28.27 -0.73 10.53
CA ARG A 15 28.63 -1.00 11.93
C ARG A 15 30.06 -0.62 12.27
N THR A 16 30.98 -0.81 11.33
CA THR A 16 32.40 -0.49 11.54
C THR A 16 32.58 1.02 11.55
N GLN A 17 31.97 1.72 10.60
CA GLN A 17 31.98 3.19 10.51
C GLN A 17 31.35 3.85 11.75
N LEU A 18 30.26 3.30 12.30
CA LEU A 18 29.61 3.83 13.50
C LEU A 18 30.50 3.84 14.75
N LYS A 19 31.50 2.94 14.82
CA LYS A 19 32.44 2.87 15.94
C LYS A 19 33.58 3.89 15.84
N ASP A 20 33.76 4.52 14.68
CA ASP A 20 34.84 5.48 14.45
C ASP A 20 34.35 6.93 14.65
N ASP A 21 34.77 7.54 15.76
CA ASP A 21 34.44 8.94 16.06
C ASP A 21 35.05 9.94 15.06
N ASN A 22 36.16 9.59 14.40
CA ASN A 22 36.73 10.46 13.35
C ASN A 22 35.84 10.43 12.11
N PHE A 23 35.34 9.25 11.72
CA PHE A 23 34.41 9.11 10.62
C PHE A 23 33.13 9.92 10.86
N LEU A 24 32.54 9.85 12.06
CA LEU A 24 31.34 10.63 12.38
C LEU A 24 31.61 12.15 12.36
N ARG A 25 32.79 12.59 12.80
CA ARG A 25 33.21 14.00 12.70
C ARG A 25 33.40 14.44 11.24
N GLU A 26 33.92 13.57 10.38
CA GLU A 26 34.03 13.81 8.95
C GLU A 26 32.65 13.89 8.27
N MET A 27 31.73 12.99 8.61
CA MET A 27 30.35 13.08 8.11
C MET A 27 29.71 14.41 8.50
N HIS A 28 29.91 14.85 9.75
CA HIS A 28 29.40 16.14 10.19
C HIS A 28 30.03 17.32 9.45
N SER A 29 31.33 17.30 9.14
CA SER A 29 31.98 18.40 8.42
C SER A 29 31.51 18.53 6.97
N ARG A 30 30.95 17.46 6.39
CA ARG A 30 30.37 17.43 5.04
C ARG A 30 28.96 18.02 4.96
N LEU A 31 28.30 18.30 6.09
CA LEU A 31 26.95 18.89 6.15
C LEU A 31 26.94 20.41 5.86
N VAL A 32 27.90 20.92 5.09
CA VAL A 32 27.98 22.35 4.75
C VAL A 32 26.73 22.76 3.96
N PRO A 33 25.96 23.77 4.42
CA PRO A 33 24.78 24.25 3.71
C PRO A 33 25.10 24.80 2.31
N GLY A 34 24.16 24.66 1.38
CA GLY A 34 24.26 25.25 0.03
C GLY A 34 23.96 24.25 -1.08
N ILE A 35 23.28 24.70 -2.14
CA ILE A 35 22.80 23.82 -3.24
C ILE A 35 23.96 23.06 -3.90
N GLU A 36 25.14 23.68 -4.03
CA GLU A 36 26.33 23.08 -4.63
C GLU A 36 26.88 21.86 -3.87
N ASN A 37 26.58 21.74 -2.57
CA ASN A 37 27.00 20.62 -1.72
C ASN A 37 25.85 19.63 -1.44
N SER A 38 24.72 19.74 -2.14
CA SER A 38 23.55 18.88 -1.94
C SER A 38 23.90 17.38 -2.02
N GLU A 39 24.64 16.96 -3.04
CA GLU A 39 25.09 15.56 -3.17
C GLU A 39 25.88 15.10 -1.93
N GLY A 40 26.83 15.92 -1.48
CA GLY A 40 27.66 15.64 -0.30
C GLY A 40 26.83 15.45 0.97
N ARG A 41 25.81 16.29 1.19
CA ARG A 41 24.90 16.18 2.33
C ARG A 41 24.01 14.96 2.25
N PHE A 42 23.42 14.67 1.08
CA PHE A 42 22.53 13.52 0.92
C PHE A 42 23.27 12.18 1.03
N GLU A 43 24.56 12.11 0.73
CA GLU A 43 25.38 10.94 1.08
C GLU A 43 25.52 10.74 2.60
N VAL A 44 25.69 11.83 3.36
CA VAL A 44 25.71 11.78 4.83
C VAL A 44 24.35 11.34 5.38
N HIS A 45 23.25 11.85 4.81
CA HIS A 45 21.91 11.44 5.21
C HIS A 45 21.61 9.98 4.88
N LYS A 46 22.12 9.46 3.74
CA LYS A 46 22.00 8.04 3.39
C LYS A 46 22.70 7.16 4.42
N PHE A 47 23.92 7.52 4.81
CA PHE A 47 24.63 6.85 5.91
C PHE A 47 23.82 6.90 7.21
N THR A 48 23.29 8.09 7.55
CA THR A 48 22.51 8.29 8.78
C THR A 48 21.29 7.37 8.82
N CYS A 49 20.52 7.28 7.73
CA CYS A 49 19.37 6.38 7.64
C CYS A 49 19.79 4.91 7.71
N ALA A 50 20.84 4.52 6.97
CA ALA A 50 21.35 3.14 6.99
C ALA A 50 21.81 2.71 8.40
N ALA A 51 22.41 3.63 9.16
CA ALA A 51 22.79 3.39 10.54
C ALA A 51 21.59 3.20 11.47
N LEU A 52 20.55 4.02 11.33
CA LEU A 52 19.30 3.89 12.10
C LEU A 52 18.56 2.57 11.81
N GLU A 53 18.65 2.09 10.58
CA GLU A 53 18.04 0.84 10.11
C GLU A 53 18.76 -0.43 10.57
N LEU A 54 20.00 -0.35 11.10
CA LEU A 54 20.73 -1.51 11.61
C LEU A 54 19.99 -2.13 12.80
N PRO A 55 19.60 -3.42 12.79
CA PRO A 55 18.75 -4.03 13.83
C PRO A 55 19.27 -3.83 15.27
N ASP A 56 20.58 -3.92 15.45
CA ASP A 56 21.32 -3.87 16.72
C ASP A 56 21.66 -2.44 17.21
N PHE A 57 21.49 -1.41 16.38
CA PHE A 57 21.82 -0.05 16.76
C PHE A 57 20.73 0.58 17.64
N SER A 58 21.09 1.18 18.77
CA SER A 58 20.14 1.82 19.70
C SER A 58 20.61 3.14 20.30
N ASP A 59 21.86 3.54 20.02
CA ASP A 59 22.45 4.77 20.52
C ASP A 59 22.11 5.96 19.60
N PHE A 60 20.83 6.30 19.52
CA PHE A 60 20.35 7.35 18.61
C PHE A 60 20.94 8.74 18.92
N GLU A 61 21.29 9.01 20.19
CA GLU A 61 21.93 10.26 20.60
C GLU A 61 23.31 10.45 19.97
N ARG A 62 24.04 9.36 19.71
CA ARG A 62 25.33 9.42 18.99
C ARG A 62 25.21 9.97 17.57
N LEU A 63 24.05 9.83 16.93
CA LEU A 63 23.76 10.36 15.60
C LEU A 63 22.94 11.65 15.63
N ARG A 64 22.70 12.23 16.82
CA ARG A 64 21.74 13.33 16.99
C ARG A 64 22.01 14.50 16.07
N SER A 65 23.26 14.93 15.94
CA SER A 65 23.64 16.05 15.07
C SER A 65 23.41 15.78 13.58
N LEU A 66 23.61 14.53 13.13
CA LEU A 66 23.34 14.13 11.75
C LEU A 66 21.83 14.02 11.46
N ILE A 67 21.05 13.58 12.46
CA ILE A 67 19.59 13.52 12.39
C ILE A 67 19.00 14.93 12.38
N ASP A 68 19.45 15.81 13.26
CA ASP A 68 19.01 17.21 13.31
C ASP A 68 19.32 17.92 11.98
N ALA A 69 20.46 17.62 11.35
CA ALA A 69 20.79 18.13 10.02
C ALA A 69 19.84 17.59 8.93
N LEU A 70 19.49 16.30 8.96
CA LEU A 70 18.49 15.74 8.05
C LEU A 70 17.11 16.39 8.24
N ILE A 71 16.71 16.67 9.48
CA ILE A 71 15.48 17.39 9.79
C ILE A 71 15.55 18.83 9.28
N ALA A 72 16.72 19.47 9.34
CA ALA A 72 16.92 20.83 8.82
C ALA A 72 16.80 20.92 7.29
N GLU A 73 16.93 19.81 6.56
CA GLU A 73 16.64 19.76 5.12
C GLU A 73 15.13 19.86 4.81
N LEU A 74 14.24 19.79 5.82
CA LEU A 74 12.80 20.05 5.66
C LEU A 74 12.50 21.55 5.48
N ASP A 75 13.15 22.17 4.49
CA ASP A 75 13.00 23.58 4.13
C ASP A 75 12.11 23.71 2.88
N PRO A 76 10.95 24.38 2.97
CA PRO A 76 10.04 24.52 1.82
C PRO A 76 10.66 25.28 0.63
N ARG A 77 11.76 26.03 0.83
CA ARG A 77 12.46 26.76 -0.24
C ARG A 77 13.28 25.84 -1.16
N ASP A 78 13.67 24.66 -0.67
CA ASP A 78 14.32 23.62 -1.45
C ASP A 78 13.38 22.43 -1.57
N PHE A 79 12.47 22.47 -2.55
CA PHE A 79 11.47 21.43 -2.74
C PHE A 79 12.07 20.02 -2.86
N LEU A 80 13.15 19.89 -3.64
CA LEU A 80 13.74 18.60 -3.95
C LEU A 80 14.46 18.05 -2.72
N GLY A 81 15.24 18.90 -2.03
CA GLY A 81 15.88 18.55 -0.77
C GLY A 81 14.86 18.15 0.30
N CYS A 82 13.84 18.99 0.50
CA CYS A 82 12.76 18.75 1.45
C CYS A 82 12.00 17.45 1.18
N THR A 83 11.56 17.21 -0.05
CA THR A 83 10.84 15.97 -0.41
C THR A 83 11.72 14.75 -0.21
N THR A 84 13.00 14.82 -0.59
CA THR A 84 13.95 13.70 -0.45
C THR A 84 14.23 13.40 1.03
N ALA A 85 14.47 14.44 1.84
CA ALA A 85 14.67 14.30 3.28
C ALA A 85 13.43 13.71 3.98
N LEU A 86 12.24 14.19 3.61
CA LEU A 86 10.98 13.70 4.14
C LEU A 86 10.76 12.22 3.81
N GLU A 87 11.03 11.81 2.56
CA GLU A 87 10.98 10.41 2.15
C GLU A 87 11.98 9.54 2.93
N MET A 88 13.20 10.01 3.14
CA MET A 88 14.21 9.28 3.91
C MET A 88 13.79 9.07 5.37
N LEU A 89 13.28 10.12 6.02
CA LEU A 89 12.79 10.06 7.39
C LEU A 89 11.58 9.14 7.53
N ALA A 90 10.62 9.23 6.60
CA ALA A 90 9.45 8.39 6.57
C ALA A 90 9.80 6.91 6.32
N GLU A 91 10.71 6.65 5.39
CA GLU A 91 11.21 5.31 5.10
C GLU A 91 11.89 4.70 6.33
N THR A 92 12.82 5.43 6.96
CA THR A 92 13.50 4.96 8.18
C THR A 92 12.52 4.66 9.30
N ALA A 93 11.48 5.48 9.49
CA ALA A 93 10.44 5.22 10.48
C ALA A 93 9.64 3.94 10.16
N ALA A 94 9.36 3.67 8.88
CA ALA A 94 8.61 2.49 8.44
C ALA A 94 9.44 1.18 8.45
N THR A 95 10.74 1.26 8.16
CA THR A 95 11.67 0.12 8.13
C THR A 95 12.24 -0.20 9.51
N ALA A 96 12.45 0.81 10.36
CA ALA A 96 13.00 0.68 11.70
C ALA A 96 12.04 1.25 12.78
N PRO A 97 10.98 0.49 13.18
CA PRO A 97 9.98 0.95 14.15
C PRO A 97 10.55 1.42 15.49
N LYS A 98 11.73 0.93 15.89
CA LYS A 98 12.45 1.36 17.09
C LYS A 98 12.88 2.84 17.07
N CYS A 99 12.96 3.45 15.89
CA CYS A 99 13.28 4.87 15.74
C CYS A 99 12.06 5.77 16.01
N VAL A 100 10.83 5.24 15.90
CA VAL A 100 9.59 6.02 16.05
C VAL A 100 9.48 6.70 17.43
N PRO A 101 9.75 6.05 18.57
CA PRO A 101 9.72 6.72 19.88
C PRO A 101 10.72 7.88 19.98
N PHE A 102 11.93 7.70 19.42
CA PHE A 102 12.96 8.73 19.40
C PHE A 102 12.56 9.90 18.50
N PHE A 103 12.04 9.63 17.30
CA PHE A 103 11.47 10.65 16.42
C PHE A 103 10.32 11.42 17.07
N GLY A 104 9.51 10.75 17.90
CA GLY A 104 8.49 11.38 18.73
C GLY A 104 9.09 12.34 19.77
N GLN A 105 10.16 11.94 20.45
CA GLN A 105 10.84 12.77 21.46
C GLN A 105 11.47 14.03 20.88
N ILE A 106 12.06 13.94 19.68
CA ILE A 106 12.68 15.09 19.01
C ILE A 106 11.66 15.96 18.25
N GLY A 107 10.38 15.60 18.29
CA GLY A 107 9.30 16.40 17.70
C GLY A 107 9.21 16.32 16.17
N LEU A 108 9.74 15.27 15.54
CA LEU A 108 9.77 15.16 14.07
C LEU A 108 8.38 15.34 13.43
N LEU A 109 7.36 14.68 13.98
CA LEU A 109 5.99 14.77 13.46
C LEU A 109 5.44 16.20 13.53
N HIS A 110 5.80 16.97 14.57
CA HIS A 110 5.42 18.37 14.67
C HIS A 110 6.11 19.21 13.58
N THR A 111 7.41 18.98 13.34
CA THR A 111 8.15 19.65 12.25
C THR A 111 7.53 19.38 10.89
N VAL A 112 7.18 18.12 10.60
CA VAL A 112 6.50 17.73 9.36
C VAL A 112 5.13 18.40 9.23
N TYR A 113 4.40 18.55 10.34
CA TYR A 113 3.13 19.25 10.36
C TYR A 113 3.24 20.76 10.11
N GLU A 114 4.24 21.42 10.70
CA GLU A 114 4.48 22.84 10.43
C GLU A 114 4.93 23.07 8.98
N LEU A 115 5.82 22.22 8.44
CA LEU A 115 6.15 22.21 7.01
C LEU A 115 4.89 22.14 6.16
N PHE A 116 3.99 21.21 6.48
CA PHE A 116 2.74 21.06 5.76
C PHE A 116 1.87 22.31 5.79
N LYS A 117 1.68 22.94 6.95
CA LYS A 117 0.91 24.20 7.04
C LYS A 117 1.46 25.30 6.13
N HIS A 118 2.78 25.34 5.95
CA HIS A 118 3.42 26.29 5.05
C HIS A 118 3.17 25.93 3.57
N THR A 119 3.18 24.65 3.23
CA THR A 119 3.10 24.19 1.83
C THR A 119 1.70 23.83 1.36
N LYS A 120 0.69 23.75 2.25
CA LYS A 120 -0.67 23.33 1.88
C LYS A 120 -1.38 24.24 0.88
N ALA A 121 -1.05 25.53 0.91
CA ALA A 121 -1.60 26.50 -0.03
C ALA A 121 -0.88 26.49 -1.39
N GLU A 122 0.28 25.86 -1.45
CA GLU A 122 1.06 25.75 -2.68
C GLU A 122 0.50 24.61 -3.54
N PRO A 123 0.16 24.87 -4.81
CA PRO A 123 -0.56 23.90 -5.64
C PRO A 123 0.12 22.53 -5.69
N ASP A 124 1.45 22.52 -5.74
CA ASP A 124 2.25 21.35 -6.07
C ASP A 124 2.75 20.60 -4.82
N MET A 125 2.76 21.23 -3.65
CA MET A 125 3.66 20.85 -2.56
C MET A 125 2.91 20.21 -1.39
N GLY A 126 1.70 20.69 -1.10
CA GLY A 126 0.89 20.25 0.04
C GLY A 126 0.67 18.74 0.06
N ILE A 127 0.00 18.20 -0.97
CA ILE A 127 -0.31 16.77 -1.03
C ILE A 127 0.93 15.90 -1.23
N ILE A 128 1.97 16.43 -1.90
CA ILE A 128 3.23 15.70 -2.10
C ILE A 128 3.94 15.46 -0.77
N HIS A 129 4.11 16.50 0.05
CA HIS A 129 4.75 16.35 1.36
C HIS A 129 3.94 15.44 2.28
N ILE A 130 2.60 15.56 2.30
CA ILE A 130 1.77 14.62 3.06
C ILE A 130 2.01 13.19 2.56
N GLY A 131 1.86 12.97 1.26
CA GLY A 131 1.96 11.63 0.69
C GLY A 131 3.33 10.99 0.92
N SER A 132 4.42 11.73 0.76
CA SER A 132 5.79 11.26 1.02
C SER A 132 5.99 10.86 2.49
N TYR A 133 5.37 11.55 3.44
CA TYR A 133 5.45 11.18 4.84
C TYR A 133 4.64 9.91 5.17
N PHE A 134 3.38 9.87 4.75
CA PHE A 134 2.48 8.76 5.09
C PHE A 134 2.81 7.48 4.31
N LYS A 135 3.28 7.61 3.07
CA LYS A 135 3.60 6.50 2.17
C LYS A 135 5.03 6.62 1.62
N PRO A 136 6.03 6.17 2.39
CA PRO A 136 7.41 6.13 1.89
C PRO A 136 7.55 5.11 0.73
N LYS A 137 8.42 5.43 -0.24
CA LYS A 137 8.50 4.74 -1.54
C LYS A 137 8.83 3.25 -1.44
N LYS A 138 9.69 2.82 -0.52
CA LYS A 138 10.06 1.39 -0.39
C LYS A 138 9.13 0.64 0.57
N CYS A 139 8.45 1.34 1.48
CA CYS A 139 7.48 0.78 2.42
C CYS A 139 6.01 1.10 2.05
N SER A 140 5.60 0.82 0.82
CA SER A 140 4.28 1.18 0.26
C SER A 140 3.04 0.65 1.00
N LYS A 141 3.22 -0.31 1.93
CA LYS A 141 2.14 -0.93 2.73
C LYS A 141 2.18 -0.56 4.22
N LYS A 142 3.13 0.28 4.66
CA LYS A 142 3.25 0.68 6.06
C LYS A 142 3.02 2.18 6.17
N CYS A 143 2.06 2.55 7.02
CA CYS A 143 1.86 3.95 7.39
C CYS A 143 2.93 4.37 8.39
N THR A 144 3.63 5.47 8.11
CA THR A 144 4.57 6.08 9.06
C THR A 144 3.85 6.67 10.28
N ALA A 145 2.59 7.08 10.10
CA ALA A 145 1.78 7.71 11.14
C ALA A 145 0.87 6.67 11.83
N ASP A 146 0.83 6.71 13.16
CA ASP A 146 -0.09 5.93 13.96
C ASP A 146 -1.47 6.58 14.08
N ALA A 147 -2.40 5.88 14.72
CA ALA A 147 -3.74 6.39 15.01
C ALA A 147 -3.69 7.72 15.81
N ASP A 148 -2.76 7.83 16.76
CA ASP A 148 -2.57 9.04 17.57
C ASP A 148 -2.20 10.26 16.74
N SER A 149 -1.41 10.07 15.69
CA SER A 149 -0.99 11.12 14.76
C SER A 149 -2.19 11.74 14.02
N LEU A 150 -3.17 10.93 13.62
CA LEU A 150 -4.40 11.40 12.96
C LEU A 150 -5.26 12.25 13.90
N THR A 151 -5.26 11.92 15.20
CA THR A 151 -6.00 12.68 16.22
C THR A 151 -5.29 13.99 16.56
N LYS A 152 -3.96 13.97 16.66
CA LYS A 152 -3.14 15.15 16.98
C LYS A 152 -3.09 16.19 15.86
N PHE A 153 -3.17 15.72 14.61
CA PHE A 153 -3.02 16.56 13.41
C PHE A 153 -4.16 16.35 12.42
N PRO A 154 -5.41 16.69 12.78
CA PRO A 154 -6.59 16.38 11.96
C PRO A 154 -6.62 17.12 10.62
N GLU A 155 -5.95 18.27 10.50
CA GLU A 155 -5.81 19.00 9.23
C GLU A 155 -5.13 18.15 8.14
N PHE A 156 -4.13 17.32 8.51
CA PHE A 156 -3.50 16.41 7.55
C PHE A 156 -4.52 15.47 6.92
N THR A 157 -5.34 14.86 7.76
CA THR A 157 -6.37 13.94 7.31
C THR A 157 -7.41 14.70 6.49
N ALA A 158 -7.84 15.89 6.94
CA ALA A 158 -8.82 16.70 6.22
C ALA A 158 -8.36 17.02 4.79
N ASP A 159 -7.12 17.47 4.63
CA ASP A 159 -6.56 17.84 3.33
C ASP A 159 -6.37 16.63 2.39
N VAL A 160 -6.12 15.43 2.92
CA VAL A 160 -6.14 14.18 2.12
C VAL A 160 -7.55 13.89 1.61
N PHE A 161 -8.57 14.02 2.45
CA PHE A 161 -9.96 13.82 2.04
C PHE A 161 -10.41 14.87 1.01
N ASP A 162 -10.07 16.13 1.23
CA ASP A 162 -10.35 17.20 0.27
C ASP A 162 -9.66 16.97 -1.08
N SER A 163 -8.43 16.44 -1.05
CA SER A 163 -7.72 16.03 -2.26
C SER A 163 -8.44 14.89 -2.99
N VAL A 164 -8.95 13.90 -2.26
CA VAL A 164 -9.77 12.81 -2.83
C VAL A 164 -11.09 13.34 -3.39
N TYR A 165 -11.72 14.33 -2.76
CA TYR A 165 -12.99 14.88 -3.22
C TYR A 165 -12.88 15.70 -4.51
N ARG A 166 -11.68 16.21 -4.81
CA ARG A 166 -11.37 17.06 -5.96
C ARG A 166 -10.36 16.42 -6.90
N PHE A 167 -10.28 15.09 -6.88
CA PHE A 167 -9.26 14.32 -7.60
C PHE A 167 -9.25 14.59 -9.12
N ASP A 168 -10.38 15.01 -9.67
CA ASP A 168 -10.61 15.35 -11.07
C ASP A 168 -9.94 16.66 -11.48
N ALA A 169 -9.65 17.55 -10.53
CA ALA A 169 -8.92 18.80 -10.76
C ALA A 169 -7.40 18.61 -10.76
N PHE A 170 -6.90 17.40 -10.48
CA PHE A 170 -5.48 17.12 -10.34
C PHE A 170 -4.88 16.42 -11.56
N ASP A 171 -3.57 16.61 -11.74
CA ASP A 171 -2.77 15.77 -12.61
C ASP A 171 -2.73 14.31 -12.11
N VAL A 172 -2.26 13.41 -12.97
CA VAL A 172 -2.20 11.96 -12.71
C VAL A 172 -1.44 11.64 -11.42
N THR A 173 -0.33 12.34 -11.13
CA THR A 173 0.53 12.07 -9.98
C THR A 173 -0.16 12.47 -8.69
N ARG A 174 -0.76 13.67 -8.62
CA ARG A 174 -1.50 14.11 -7.42
C ARG A 174 -2.75 13.29 -7.17
N ARG A 175 -3.47 12.93 -8.23
CA ARG A 175 -4.63 12.02 -8.15
C ARG A 175 -4.22 10.66 -7.59
N GLN A 176 -3.14 10.09 -8.11
CA GLN A 176 -2.59 8.83 -7.59
C GLN A 176 -2.26 8.96 -6.11
N LEU A 177 -1.51 10.01 -5.75
CA LEU A 177 -1.04 10.21 -4.38
C LEU A 177 -2.19 10.37 -3.39
N ALA A 178 -3.23 11.15 -3.72
CA ALA A 178 -4.38 11.36 -2.86
C ALA A 178 -5.06 10.04 -2.45
N PHE A 179 -5.31 9.15 -3.40
CA PHE A 179 -5.93 7.85 -3.12
C PHE A 179 -4.98 6.87 -2.43
N GLU A 180 -3.70 6.90 -2.76
CA GLU A 180 -2.70 6.07 -2.09
C GLU A 180 -2.53 6.46 -0.62
N THR A 181 -2.46 7.76 -0.33
CA THR A 181 -2.38 8.27 1.05
C THR A 181 -3.65 7.95 1.83
N LEU A 182 -4.84 8.15 1.24
CA LEU A 182 -6.10 7.73 1.85
C LEU A 182 -6.07 6.23 2.19
N ALA A 183 -5.59 5.41 1.27
CA ALA A 183 -5.57 3.98 1.46
C ALA A 183 -4.60 3.55 2.56
N VAL A 184 -3.43 4.19 2.67
CA VAL A 184 -2.45 3.88 3.73
C VAL A 184 -3.04 4.24 5.10
N ILE A 185 -3.67 5.42 5.22
CA ILE A 185 -4.38 5.83 6.44
C ILE A 185 -5.51 4.83 6.74
N GLY A 186 -6.32 4.49 5.74
CA GLY A 186 -7.46 3.58 5.85
C GLY A 186 -7.11 2.11 6.02
N SER A 187 -5.83 1.74 6.10
CA SER A 187 -5.38 0.35 6.19
C SER A 187 -5.26 -0.14 7.65
N SER A 188 -4.89 0.73 8.58
CA SER A 188 -4.71 0.42 10.01
C SER A 188 -6.05 0.35 10.76
N SER A 189 -6.25 -0.68 11.59
CA SER A 189 -7.45 -0.81 12.43
C SER A 189 -7.67 0.41 13.34
N GLY A 190 -6.61 0.94 13.97
CA GLY A 190 -6.73 2.12 14.83
C GLY A 190 -7.17 3.38 14.05
N ALA A 191 -6.62 3.56 12.84
CA ALA A 191 -7.01 4.65 11.97
C ALA A 191 -8.45 4.49 11.46
N LYS A 192 -8.87 3.28 11.07
CA LYS A 192 -10.25 2.97 10.69
C LYS A 192 -11.24 3.35 11.80
N GLN A 193 -10.91 3.06 13.06
CA GLN A 193 -11.73 3.44 14.20
C GLN A 193 -11.85 4.96 14.34
N ILE A 194 -10.75 5.70 14.27
CA ILE A 194 -10.75 7.18 14.34
C ILE A 194 -11.57 7.79 13.20
N LEU A 195 -11.37 7.31 11.97
CA LEU A 195 -12.14 7.77 10.81
C LEU A 195 -13.64 7.53 11.00
N SER A 196 -14.03 6.37 11.54
CA SER A 196 -15.44 6.04 11.82
C SER A 196 -16.08 6.88 12.93
N GLN A 197 -15.28 7.39 13.88
CA GLN A 197 -15.75 8.23 14.98
C GLN A 197 -15.85 9.71 14.58
N ASN A 198 -15.14 10.12 13.53
CA ASN A 198 -15.03 11.51 13.08
C ASN A 198 -15.67 11.73 11.69
N GLU A 199 -16.79 11.05 11.40
CA GLU A 199 -17.48 11.14 10.10
C GLU A 199 -17.91 12.57 9.71
N SER A 200 -18.09 13.47 10.69
CA SER A 200 -18.39 14.89 10.43
C SER A 200 -17.21 15.67 9.86
N LEU A 201 -15.98 15.23 10.12
CA LEU A 201 -14.76 15.84 9.59
C LEU A 201 -14.28 15.11 8.34
N PHE A 202 -14.44 13.78 8.32
CA PHE A 202 -13.95 12.93 7.24
C PHE A 202 -15.07 12.04 6.71
N SER A 203 -15.64 12.38 5.55
CA SER A 203 -16.67 11.54 4.94
C SER A 203 -16.03 10.38 4.17
N MET A 204 -15.89 9.24 4.85
CA MET A 204 -15.47 7.98 4.22
C MET A 204 -16.46 7.49 3.17
N GLN A 205 -17.76 7.78 3.34
CA GLN A 205 -18.76 7.51 2.32
C GLN A 205 -18.42 8.22 1.01
N ARG A 206 -18.14 9.52 1.07
CA ARG A 206 -17.75 10.30 -0.10
C ARG A 206 -16.43 9.78 -0.67
N ALA A 207 -15.43 9.53 0.17
CA ALA A 207 -14.12 9.06 -0.27
C ALA A 207 -14.20 7.71 -1.01
N MET A 208 -14.98 6.75 -0.50
CA MET A 208 -15.22 5.46 -1.17
C MET A 208 -15.93 5.63 -2.51
N SER A 209 -16.96 6.48 -2.57
CA SER A 209 -17.65 6.77 -3.82
C SER A 209 -16.70 7.36 -4.87
N HIS A 210 -15.87 8.34 -4.49
CA HIS A 210 -14.86 8.92 -5.38
C HIS A 210 -13.79 7.90 -5.79
N LEU A 211 -13.39 6.97 -4.91
CA LEU A 211 -12.45 5.89 -5.25
C LEU A 211 -13.03 4.95 -6.31
N ALA A 212 -14.31 4.57 -6.19
CA ALA A 212 -14.98 3.76 -7.21
C ALA A 212 -15.08 4.50 -8.56
N VAL A 213 -15.43 5.79 -8.54
CA VAL A 213 -15.42 6.63 -9.75
C VAL A 213 -14.02 6.72 -10.33
N ALA A 214 -12.98 6.85 -9.49
CA ALA A 214 -11.61 6.95 -9.94
C ALA A 214 -11.14 5.66 -10.65
N VAL A 215 -11.51 4.48 -10.14
CA VAL A 215 -11.29 3.19 -10.82
C VAL A 215 -12.03 3.14 -12.16
N ALA A 216 -13.30 3.56 -12.19
CA ALA A 216 -14.13 3.49 -13.39
C ALA A 216 -13.65 4.44 -14.51
N THR A 217 -13.14 5.61 -14.15
CA THR A 217 -12.83 6.72 -15.08
C THR A 217 -11.35 6.86 -15.43
N ALA A 218 -10.45 6.11 -14.79
CA ALA A 218 -9.02 6.18 -15.09
C ALA A 218 -8.75 5.84 -16.57
N SER A 219 -8.17 6.80 -17.29
CA SER A 219 -7.80 6.68 -18.70
C SER A 219 -6.55 5.82 -18.90
N GLU A 220 -5.57 5.99 -18.01
CA GLU A 220 -4.31 5.23 -18.03
C GLU A 220 -4.46 3.92 -17.25
N PRO A 221 -4.09 2.76 -17.83
CA PRO A 221 -4.16 1.48 -17.14
C PRO A 221 -3.34 1.43 -15.84
N SER A 222 -2.18 2.08 -15.81
CA SER A 222 -1.31 2.13 -14.63
C SER A 222 -1.98 2.89 -13.48
N LEU A 223 -2.62 4.03 -13.76
CA LEU A 223 -3.39 4.78 -12.77
C LEU A 223 -4.59 3.97 -12.25
N LYS A 224 -5.29 3.25 -13.14
CA LYS A 224 -6.39 2.36 -12.76
C LYS A 224 -5.90 1.24 -11.83
N ALA A 225 -4.76 0.61 -12.15
CA ALA A 225 -4.13 -0.39 -11.30
C ALA A 225 -3.77 0.19 -9.92
N ARG A 226 -3.26 1.41 -9.84
CA ARG A 226 -3.00 2.10 -8.56
C ARG A 226 -4.26 2.36 -7.74
N HIS A 227 -5.36 2.76 -8.37
CA HIS A 227 -6.64 2.90 -7.67
C HIS A 227 -7.17 1.55 -7.17
N LEU A 228 -6.99 0.47 -7.93
CA LEU A 228 -7.29 -0.89 -7.47
C LEU A 228 -6.40 -1.31 -6.30
N GLU A 229 -5.10 -1.00 -6.32
CA GLU A 229 -4.20 -1.22 -5.18
C GLU A 229 -4.64 -0.46 -3.93
N ALA A 230 -5.12 0.78 -4.09
CA ALA A 230 -5.69 1.57 -2.99
C ALA A 230 -6.93 0.89 -2.39
N VAL A 231 -7.86 0.38 -3.22
CA VAL A 231 -8.99 -0.43 -2.73
C VAL A 231 -8.47 -1.67 -1.99
N GLN A 232 -7.58 -2.43 -2.61
CA GLN A 232 -7.03 -3.65 -2.01
C GLN A 232 -6.46 -3.37 -0.62
N MET A 233 -5.67 -2.32 -0.46
CA MET A 233 -5.00 -1.98 0.80
C MET A 233 -5.98 -1.61 1.94
N ILE A 234 -7.09 -0.95 1.62
CA ILE A 234 -8.11 -0.58 2.62
C ILE A 234 -8.85 -1.82 3.14
N PHE A 235 -9.16 -2.75 2.24
CA PHE A 235 -9.88 -3.99 2.54
C PHE A 235 -8.96 -5.17 2.84
N ASP A 236 -7.64 -4.97 2.85
CA ASP A 236 -6.72 -6.03 3.25
C ASP A 236 -6.81 -6.24 4.75
N GLN A 237 -6.84 -7.51 5.18
CA GLN A 237 -6.63 -7.84 6.58
C GLN A 237 -5.13 -7.71 6.86
N ILE A 238 -4.67 -6.50 7.24
CA ILE A 238 -3.28 -6.32 7.67
C ILE A 238 -3.08 -7.10 8.96
N THR A 239 -2.42 -8.25 8.83
CA THR A 239 -1.80 -8.92 9.97
C THR A 239 -0.64 -8.04 10.44
N VAL A 240 -0.69 -7.59 11.69
CA VAL A 240 0.29 -6.67 12.27
C VAL A 240 1.70 -7.28 12.15
N PRO A 241 2.68 -6.60 11.52
CA PRO A 241 4.06 -7.06 11.49
C PRO A 241 4.63 -7.10 12.91
N GLY A 242 5.10 -8.26 13.37
CA GLY A 242 5.52 -8.52 14.76
C GLY A 242 4.81 -9.70 15.41
N SER A 243 3.69 -10.16 14.83
CA SER A 243 3.16 -11.51 15.09
C SER A 243 3.87 -12.53 14.20
N GLU A 244 5.18 -12.74 14.41
CA GLU A 244 5.90 -13.91 13.88
C GLU A 244 5.48 -15.21 14.59
N GLN A 245 4.44 -15.19 15.43
CA GLN A 245 3.70 -16.37 15.81
C GLN A 245 2.84 -16.86 14.64
N LYS A 246 3.47 -17.63 13.75
CA LYS A 246 2.86 -18.58 12.79
C LYS A 246 1.86 -17.94 11.82
N GLN A 247 2.03 -18.28 10.54
CA GLN A 247 1.04 -18.21 9.47
C GLN A 247 -0.27 -19.01 9.72
N ASN A 248 -0.58 -19.33 10.98
CA ASN A 248 -1.73 -20.09 11.45
C ASN A 248 -2.61 -19.31 12.44
N SER A 249 -2.36 -18.01 12.68
CA SER A 249 -3.27 -17.19 13.49
C SER A 249 -4.35 -16.59 12.61
N SER A 250 -5.41 -17.38 12.40
CA SER A 250 -6.74 -16.98 11.92
C SER A 250 -7.45 -16.05 12.92
N ALA A 251 -6.77 -15.00 13.42
CA ALA A 251 -7.43 -14.00 14.23
C ALA A 251 -8.32 -13.18 13.29
N ALA A 252 -9.58 -13.60 13.15
CA ALA A 252 -10.59 -12.85 12.43
C ALA A 252 -10.57 -11.39 12.92
N ALA A 253 -10.72 -10.44 12.01
CA ALA A 253 -10.87 -9.05 12.37
C ALA A 253 -12.01 -8.92 13.40
N PRO A 254 -11.90 -8.01 14.40
CA PRO A 254 -12.95 -7.85 15.39
C PRO A 254 -14.27 -7.48 14.70
N ASP A 255 -15.40 -7.92 15.26
CA ASP A 255 -16.72 -7.79 14.61
C ASP A 255 -17.05 -6.35 14.18
N TRP A 256 -16.56 -5.34 14.91
CA TRP A 256 -16.77 -3.94 14.57
C TRP A 256 -16.04 -3.54 13.26
N GLU A 257 -14.84 -4.09 13.01
CA GLU A 257 -14.04 -3.80 11.82
C GLU A 257 -14.68 -4.47 10.60
N GLU A 258 -15.17 -5.70 10.73
CA GLU A 258 -15.93 -6.39 9.68
C GLU A 258 -17.19 -5.60 9.29
N GLN A 259 -17.94 -5.08 10.27
CA GLN A 259 -19.11 -4.24 10.01
C GLN A 259 -18.75 -2.92 9.34
N LEU A 260 -17.64 -2.31 9.76
CA LEU A 260 -17.14 -1.06 9.19
C LEU A 260 -16.71 -1.24 7.73
N LEU A 261 -15.91 -2.28 7.44
CA LEU A 261 -15.47 -2.60 6.09
C LEU A 261 -16.66 -2.95 5.20
N HIS A 262 -17.64 -3.71 5.70
CA HIS A 262 -18.85 -3.98 4.93
C HIS A 262 -19.60 -2.69 4.55
N ARG A 263 -19.67 -1.73 5.47
CA ARG A 263 -20.27 -0.41 5.21
C ARG A 263 -19.47 0.36 4.17
N TRP A 264 -18.15 0.41 4.28
CA TRP A 264 -17.28 1.11 3.33
C TRP A 264 -17.37 0.50 1.93
N PHE A 265 -17.43 -0.83 1.83
CA PHE A 265 -17.65 -1.52 0.57
C PHE A 265 -18.97 -1.11 -0.09
N ARG A 266 -20.06 -1.01 0.68
CA ARG A 266 -21.36 -0.53 0.15
C ARG A 266 -21.28 0.90 -0.41
N TRP A 267 -20.39 1.74 0.12
CA TRP A 267 -20.18 3.10 -0.36
C TRP A 267 -19.36 3.19 -1.66
N LEU A 268 -18.65 2.13 -2.06
CA LEU A 268 -18.11 2.02 -3.43
C LEU A 268 -19.24 1.94 -4.48
N GLY A 269 -20.45 1.53 -4.05
CA GLY A 269 -21.67 1.53 -4.84
C GLY A 269 -22.02 0.16 -5.44
N GLU A 270 -23.31 -0.03 -5.69
CA GLU A 270 -23.91 -1.22 -6.30
C GLU A 270 -23.20 -1.71 -7.60
N PRO A 271 -22.71 -0.84 -8.50
CA PRO A 271 -22.02 -1.30 -9.71
C PRO A 271 -20.62 -1.88 -9.47
N PHE A 272 -20.02 -1.63 -8.30
CA PHE A 272 -18.60 -1.93 -8.05
C PHE A 272 -18.23 -3.40 -8.26
N PRO A 273 -19.00 -4.40 -7.79
CA PRO A 273 -18.71 -5.80 -8.09
C PRO A 273 -18.62 -6.10 -9.59
N LYS A 274 -19.53 -5.53 -10.40
CA LYS A 274 -19.52 -5.71 -11.86
C LYS A 274 -18.32 -5.02 -12.51
N LEU A 275 -18.00 -3.80 -12.06
CA LEU A 275 -16.81 -3.07 -12.50
C LEU A 275 -15.55 -3.90 -12.24
N LEU A 276 -15.44 -4.51 -11.06
CA LEU A 276 -14.29 -5.33 -10.71
C LEU A 276 -14.15 -6.55 -11.63
N LEU A 277 -15.26 -7.22 -11.97
CA LEU A 277 -15.23 -8.32 -12.96
C LEU A 277 -14.89 -7.86 -14.37
N GLN A 278 -15.23 -6.62 -14.75
CA GLN A 278 -14.79 -6.04 -16.02
C GLN A 278 -13.27 -5.83 -15.99
N CYS A 279 -12.72 -5.31 -14.90
CA CYS A 279 -11.28 -5.13 -14.74
C CYS A 279 -10.50 -6.46 -14.76
N VAL A 280 -11.05 -7.55 -14.21
CA VAL A 280 -10.41 -8.88 -14.33
C VAL A 280 -10.39 -9.39 -15.78
N ARG A 281 -11.34 -8.97 -16.62
CA ARG A 281 -11.41 -9.33 -18.04
C ARG A 281 -10.66 -8.36 -18.95
N ASP A 282 -10.15 -7.25 -18.41
CA ASP A 282 -9.40 -6.25 -19.16
C ASP A 282 -8.18 -6.90 -19.82
N PRO A 283 -7.81 -6.62 -21.08
CA PRO A 283 -6.63 -7.24 -21.69
C PRO A 283 -5.29 -6.79 -21.06
N ILE A 284 -5.28 -5.74 -20.24
CA ILE A 284 -4.07 -5.20 -19.63
C ILE A 284 -3.75 -5.91 -18.31
N SER A 285 -2.58 -6.58 -18.25
CA SER A 285 -2.18 -7.45 -17.14
C SER A 285 -2.13 -6.75 -15.78
N GLU A 286 -1.64 -5.51 -15.70
CA GLU A 286 -1.58 -4.77 -14.43
C GLU A 286 -2.98 -4.46 -13.87
N VAL A 287 -3.96 -4.19 -14.73
CA VAL A 287 -5.36 -3.96 -14.33
C VAL A 287 -6.00 -5.28 -13.88
N GLN A 288 -5.79 -6.36 -14.64
CA GLN A 288 -6.26 -7.70 -14.27
C GLN A 288 -5.73 -8.10 -12.89
N MET A 289 -4.42 -7.97 -12.69
CA MET A 289 -3.75 -8.32 -11.43
C MET A 289 -4.25 -7.46 -10.27
N GLY A 290 -4.38 -6.15 -10.46
CA GLY A 290 -4.97 -5.26 -9.46
C GLY A 290 -6.37 -5.72 -9.05
N ALA A 291 -7.22 -6.05 -10.03
CA ALA A 291 -8.60 -6.47 -9.78
C ALA A 291 -8.69 -7.84 -9.08
N LEU A 292 -7.86 -8.81 -9.46
CA LEU A 292 -7.76 -10.10 -8.78
C LEU A 292 -7.28 -9.95 -7.33
N ARG A 293 -6.35 -9.03 -7.06
CA ARG A 293 -5.88 -8.73 -5.69
C ARG A 293 -6.98 -8.10 -4.85
N VAL A 294 -7.77 -7.18 -5.41
CA VAL A 294 -8.94 -6.62 -4.72
C VAL A 294 -9.97 -7.69 -4.41
N LEU A 295 -10.29 -8.58 -5.37
CA LEU A 295 -11.18 -9.72 -5.11
C LEU A 295 -10.65 -10.61 -3.98
N MET A 296 -9.33 -10.85 -3.97
CA MET A 296 -8.70 -11.63 -2.91
C MET A 296 -8.89 -10.95 -1.56
N ALA A 297 -8.53 -9.66 -1.45
CA ALA A 297 -8.69 -8.88 -0.24
C ALA A 297 -10.14 -8.94 0.28
N LEU A 298 -11.11 -8.63 -0.58
CA LEU A 298 -12.53 -8.61 -0.23
C LEU A 298 -13.06 -9.98 0.19
N LEU A 299 -12.69 -11.06 -0.51
CA LEU A 299 -13.15 -12.41 -0.18
C LEU A 299 -12.50 -13.00 1.08
N HIS A 300 -11.58 -12.31 1.75
CA HIS A 300 -11.25 -12.66 3.15
C HIS A 300 -12.46 -12.42 4.08
N HIS A 301 -13.39 -11.56 3.68
CA HIS A 301 -14.54 -11.20 4.48
C HIS A 301 -15.78 -12.00 4.08
N GLN A 302 -16.43 -12.62 5.06
CA GLN A 302 -17.60 -13.48 4.82
C GLN A 302 -18.79 -12.72 4.20
N TRP A 303 -18.95 -11.43 4.52
CA TRP A 303 -20.00 -10.60 3.94
C TRP A 303 -19.81 -10.32 2.44
N ALA A 304 -18.61 -10.54 1.87
CA ALA A 304 -18.32 -10.22 0.48
C ALA A 304 -18.89 -11.28 -0.49
N TYR A 305 -18.93 -12.55 -0.09
CA TYR A 305 -19.36 -13.64 -0.98
C TYR A 305 -20.74 -13.41 -1.62
N PRO A 306 -21.79 -13.00 -0.90
CA PRO A 306 -23.09 -12.72 -1.51
C PRO A 306 -23.05 -11.61 -2.58
N HIS A 307 -22.14 -10.63 -2.47
CA HIS A 307 -22.02 -9.53 -3.44
C HIS A 307 -21.33 -9.94 -4.75
N PHE A 308 -20.49 -10.97 -4.71
CA PHE A 308 -19.74 -11.44 -5.90
C PHE A 308 -20.33 -12.71 -6.50
N CYS A 309 -20.70 -13.69 -5.68
CA CYS A 309 -21.28 -14.95 -6.15
C CYS A 309 -22.65 -14.76 -6.82
N ALA A 310 -23.40 -13.72 -6.45
CA ALA A 310 -24.65 -13.36 -7.12
C ALA A 310 -24.46 -12.62 -8.46
N VAL A 311 -23.24 -12.19 -8.79
CA VAL A 311 -22.98 -11.49 -10.05
C VAL A 311 -22.86 -12.49 -11.19
N ASN A 312 -23.72 -12.32 -12.19
CA ASN A 312 -23.68 -13.13 -13.41
C ASN A 312 -22.27 -13.13 -14.03
N GLY A 313 -21.76 -14.32 -14.33
CA GLY A 313 -20.44 -14.51 -14.92
C GLY A 313 -19.27 -14.48 -13.94
N PHE A 314 -19.48 -14.34 -12.62
CA PHE A 314 -18.38 -14.47 -11.65
C PHE A 314 -17.85 -15.90 -11.57
N ILE A 315 -18.75 -16.87 -11.36
CA ILE A 315 -18.37 -18.28 -11.28
C ILE A 315 -17.78 -18.75 -12.61
N ASP A 316 -18.39 -18.35 -13.74
CA ASP A 316 -17.88 -18.66 -15.08
C ASP A 316 -16.46 -18.15 -15.26
N LEU A 317 -16.17 -16.91 -14.84
CA LEU A 317 -14.83 -16.34 -14.86
C LEU A 317 -13.82 -17.16 -14.05
N LEU A 318 -14.24 -17.69 -12.89
CA LEU A 318 -13.36 -18.50 -12.02
C LEU A 318 -13.05 -19.89 -12.59
N VAL A 319 -14.00 -20.51 -13.30
CA VAL A 319 -13.80 -21.86 -13.87
C VAL A 319 -13.28 -21.83 -15.30
N ASP A 320 -13.36 -20.69 -15.99
CA ASP A 320 -12.94 -20.54 -17.38
C ASP A 320 -11.43 -20.79 -17.54
N ARG A 321 -11.05 -21.76 -18.37
CA ARG A 321 -9.64 -22.07 -18.66
C ARG A 321 -9.14 -21.43 -19.95
N SER A 322 -10.03 -20.79 -20.71
CA SER A 322 -9.75 -20.21 -22.02
C SER A 322 -9.17 -18.79 -21.97
N VAL A 323 -8.92 -18.26 -20.76
CA VAL A 323 -8.42 -16.90 -20.56
C VAL A 323 -6.99 -16.77 -21.07
N ALA A 324 -6.86 -16.52 -22.37
CA ALA A 324 -5.59 -16.45 -23.11
C ALA A 324 -4.66 -15.32 -22.66
N ASN A 325 -5.16 -14.38 -21.83
CA ASN A 325 -4.46 -13.16 -21.46
C ASN A 325 -3.89 -13.19 -20.04
N PHE A 326 -4.05 -14.29 -19.28
CA PHE A 326 -3.50 -14.38 -17.92
C PHE A 326 -2.06 -14.88 -17.96
N ASP A 327 -1.17 -14.16 -17.30
CA ASP A 327 0.17 -14.65 -16.99
C ASP A 327 0.13 -15.70 -15.85
N ALA A 328 1.29 -16.25 -15.52
CA ALA A 328 1.41 -17.30 -14.51
C ALA A 328 0.94 -16.82 -13.11
N ASP A 329 1.21 -15.57 -12.76
CA ASP A 329 0.84 -15.00 -11.46
C ASP A 329 -0.68 -14.78 -11.38
N ALA A 330 -1.30 -14.30 -12.45
CA ALA A 330 -2.74 -14.14 -12.57
C ALA A 330 -3.48 -15.49 -12.48
N LEU A 331 -2.96 -16.53 -13.16
CA LEU A 331 -3.49 -17.89 -13.05
C LEU A 331 -3.40 -18.43 -11.62
N GLN A 332 -2.26 -18.23 -10.96
CA GLN A 332 -2.06 -18.66 -9.58
C GLN A 332 -3.01 -17.94 -8.61
N LEU A 333 -3.17 -16.62 -8.80
CA LEU A 333 -4.05 -15.81 -7.97
C LEU A 333 -5.52 -16.17 -8.17
N LYS A 334 -5.93 -16.43 -9.42
CA LYS A 334 -7.26 -16.97 -9.74
C LYS A 334 -7.50 -18.34 -9.10
N HIS A 335 -6.52 -19.25 -9.14
CA HIS A 335 -6.65 -20.54 -8.46
C HIS A 335 -6.79 -20.38 -6.94
N ALA A 336 -6.06 -19.44 -6.34
CA ALA A 336 -6.23 -19.10 -4.92
C ALA A 336 -7.64 -18.55 -4.62
N LEU A 337 -8.24 -17.76 -5.53
CA LEU A 337 -9.62 -17.30 -5.39
C LEU A 337 -10.60 -18.48 -5.45
N VAL A 338 -10.39 -19.42 -6.37
CA VAL A 338 -11.20 -20.65 -6.45
C VAL A 338 -11.12 -21.44 -5.16
N CYS A 339 -9.91 -21.68 -4.64
CA CYS A 339 -9.72 -22.37 -3.36
C CYS A 339 -10.51 -21.69 -2.24
N ARG A 340 -10.44 -20.36 -2.17
CA ARG A 340 -11.14 -19.55 -1.17
C ARG A 340 -12.66 -19.62 -1.27
N VAL A 341 -13.21 -19.61 -2.48
CA VAL A 341 -14.67 -19.76 -2.68
C VAL A 341 -15.13 -21.16 -2.29
N VAL A 342 -14.34 -22.19 -2.60
CA VAL A 342 -14.62 -23.58 -2.20
C VAL A 342 -14.56 -23.73 -0.68
N ASP A 343 -13.52 -23.18 -0.04
CA ASP A 343 -13.30 -23.30 1.41
C ASP A 343 -14.36 -22.57 2.23
N ALA A 344 -14.86 -21.42 1.75
CA ALA A 344 -15.93 -20.70 2.42
C ALA A 344 -17.32 -21.35 2.28
N ALA A 345 -17.49 -22.26 1.31
CA ALA A 345 -18.74 -22.98 1.07
C ALA A 345 -19.98 -22.06 1.06
N SER A 346 -19.87 -20.89 0.42
CA SER A 346 -20.92 -19.86 0.43
C SER A 346 -22.26 -20.40 -0.10
N PRO A 347 -23.38 -20.13 0.59
CA PRO A 347 -24.71 -20.54 0.14
C PRO A 347 -25.16 -19.84 -1.15
N SER A 348 -24.45 -18.79 -1.57
CA SER A 348 -24.70 -18.08 -2.84
C SER A 348 -24.20 -18.86 -4.07
N VAL A 349 -23.50 -19.98 -3.87
CA VAL A 349 -22.99 -20.85 -4.94
C VAL A 349 -23.80 -22.14 -4.96
N ASN A 350 -24.43 -22.46 -6.08
CA ASN A 350 -25.23 -23.67 -6.19
C ASN A 350 -24.36 -24.94 -6.27
N ALA A 351 -24.97 -26.12 -6.07
CA ALA A 351 -24.24 -27.39 -6.01
C ALA A 351 -23.42 -27.69 -7.30
N GLY A 352 -23.99 -27.47 -8.48
CA GLY A 352 -23.29 -27.70 -9.75
C GLY A 352 -22.13 -26.73 -9.98
N GLN A 353 -22.30 -25.46 -9.61
CA GLN A 353 -21.21 -24.47 -9.61
C GLN A 353 -20.10 -24.86 -8.64
N MET A 354 -20.46 -25.36 -7.45
CA MET A 354 -19.49 -25.81 -6.45
C MET A 354 -18.70 -27.03 -6.92
N GLU A 355 -19.34 -27.96 -7.64
CA GLU A 355 -18.65 -29.10 -8.27
C GLU A 355 -17.62 -28.64 -9.31
N LEU A 356 -17.97 -27.68 -10.18
CA LEU A 356 -17.04 -27.12 -11.16
C LEU A 356 -15.83 -26.44 -10.48
N LEU A 357 -16.07 -25.68 -9.41
CA LEU A 357 -14.98 -25.04 -8.65
C LEU A 357 -14.07 -26.05 -7.96
N ARG A 358 -14.64 -27.13 -7.40
CA ARG A 358 -13.86 -28.23 -6.79
C ARG A 358 -13.01 -28.96 -7.82
N ASP A 359 -13.58 -29.24 -9.00
CA ASP A 359 -12.82 -29.83 -10.12
C ASP A 359 -11.68 -28.90 -10.56
N TYR A 360 -11.95 -27.59 -10.67
CA TYR A 360 -10.92 -26.61 -11.00
C TYR A 360 -9.79 -26.59 -9.96
N ARG A 361 -10.14 -26.58 -8.66
CA ARG A 361 -9.18 -26.61 -7.54
C ARG A 361 -8.25 -27.81 -7.63
N VAL A 362 -8.80 -29.00 -7.85
CA VAL A 362 -8.04 -30.27 -7.92
C VAL A 362 -7.09 -30.29 -9.10
N LYS A 363 -7.54 -29.84 -10.27
CA LYS A 363 -6.73 -29.81 -11.50
C LYS A 363 -5.60 -28.76 -11.44
N GLY A 364 -5.80 -27.68 -10.69
CA GLY A 364 -4.80 -26.64 -10.52
C GLY A 364 -4.81 -25.56 -11.62
N PRO A 365 -4.01 -24.48 -11.44
CA PRO A 365 -4.03 -23.28 -12.27
C PRO A 365 -3.57 -23.52 -13.71
N PHE A 366 -2.59 -24.39 -13.92
CA PHE A 366 -1.94 -24.61 -15.22
C PHE A 366 -2.47 -25.81 -16.00
N TRP A 367 -3.54 -26.46 -15.52
CA TRP A 367 -4.10 -27.61 -16.23
C TRP A 367 -4.80 -27.15 -17.51
N LEU A 368 -4.39 -27.75 -18.63
CA LEU A 368 -4.96 -27.53 -19.96
C LEU A 368 -5.86 -28.71 -20.30
N THR A 369 -7.01 -28.42 -20.90
CA THR A 369 -7.86 -29.46 -21.47
C THR A 369 -7.08 -30.14 -22.61
N PRO A 370 -6.88 -31.47 -22.56
CA PRO A 370 -6.21 -32.17 -23.65
C PRO A 370 -6.96 -31.91 -24.95
N ARG A 371 -6.30 -31.27 -25.93
CA ARG A 371 -6.83 -31.24 -27.30
C ARG A 371 -6.72 -32.66 -27.84
N MET A 372 -7.87 -33.32 -28.09
CA MET A 372 -7.88 -34.48 -28.97
C MET A 372 -7.55 -33.98 -30.39
N GLU A 373 -6.30 -34.14 -30.81
CA GLU A 373 -5.96 -34.09 -32.23
C GLU A 373 -6.58 -35.33 -32.89
N VAL A 374 -7.70 -35.12 -33.58
CA VAL A 374 -8.27 -36.15 -34.44
C VAL A 374 -7.34 -36.25 -35.66
N ALA A 375 -6.45 -37.24 -35.65
CA ALA A 375 -5.73 -37.64 -36.83
C ALA A 375 -6.75 -38.14 -37.86
N THR A 376 -7.05 -37.33 -38.87
CA THR A 376 -7.74 -37.83 -40.05
C THR A 376 -6.74 -38.70 -40.81
N GLU A 377 -6.83 -40.01 -40.63
CA GLU A 377 -6.21 -40.96 -41.57
C GLU A 377 -6.79 -40.65 -42.97
N GLY A 378 -5.92 -40.18 -43.85
CA GLY A 378 -6.24 -40.09 -45.27
C GLY A 378 -6.45 -41.51 -45.80
N ALA A 379 -7.69 -41.83 -46.16
CA ALA A 379 -8.00 -43.00 -46.97
C ALA A 379 -7.28 -42.87 -48.32
N GLY A 380 -6.30 -43.75 -48.54
CA GLY A 380 -5.63 -43.96 -49.83
C GLY A 380 -6.37 -44.94 -50.71
#